data_AF-A0AAJ2PDA6-F1
#
_entry.id   AF-A0AAJ2PDA6-F1
#
_cell.length_a   1.000
_cell.length_b   1.000
_cell.length_c   1.000
_cell.angle_alpha   90.00
_cell.angle_beta   90.00
_cell.angle_gamma   90.00
#
_symmetry.space_group_name_H-M   'P 1'
#
loop_
_entity.id
_entity.type
_entity.pdbx_description
1 polymer ?
#
loop_
_entity_poly.entity_id
_entity_poly.type
_entity_poly.pdbx_seq_one_letter_code
_entity_poly.pdbx_strand_id
1 'polypeptide(L)'
;MLGKKEKCKKCGEKIDKEWQYCPFCGNYLREEIIEEPFFSYFGKTFEEIKKEFDKMFEFKLPKIDVDFPSFSGIRVTITSKSGEKPKIDVKTYGNYKKYEPEIKKRLGIKIPVEEVESEEKEAKITEEVPFQIRREGRKKIIEMNLPGVKELKDVKIKKLSQSIEVRAYSKDKAYFNLIPIEDGEEIVNTELKNEKLTIYLE
;
A
#
# COMPACT_ATOMS: atom_id res chain seq x y z
N MET A 1 19.57 -9.70 33.56
CA MET A 1 18.71 -10.89 33.72
C MET A 1 18.67 -11.58 32.36
N LEU A 2 19.10 -12.85 32.26
CA LEU A 2 19.15 -13.57 30.99
C LEU A 2 17.78 -14.21 30.73
N GLY A 3 17.00 -13.61 29.83
CA GLY A 3 15.70 -14.14 29.39
C GLY A 3 15.81 -15.57 28.86
N LYS A 4 14.76 -16.39 29.09
CA LYS A 4 14.73 -17.77 28.61
C LYS A 4 14.66 -17.74 27.07
N LYS A 5 15.69 -18.27 26.41
CA LYS A 5 15.74 -18.37 24.94
C LYS A 5 15.11 -19.66 24.43
N GLU A 6 14.50 -19.61 23.26
CA GLU A 6 13.98 -20.76 22.51
C GLU A 6 14.40 -20.73 21.04
N LYS A 7 14.28 -21.85 20.33
CA LYS A 7 14.59 -21.90 18.90
C LYS A 7 13.35 -21.61 18.07
N CYS A 8 13.49 -20.77 17.05
CA CYS A 8 12.46 -20.59 16.03
C CYS A 8 12.14 -21.93 15.36
N LYS A 9 10.87 -22.33 15.33
CA LYS A 9 10.44 -23.55 14.63
C LYS A 9 10.64 -23.49 13.11
N LYS A 10 10.73 -22.27 12.54
CA LYS A 10 10.90 -22.06 11.09
C LYS A 10 12.35 -22.00 10.64
N CYS A 11 13.20 -21.22 11.33
CA CYS A 11 14.60 -21.01 10.91
C CYS A 11 15.66 -21.58 11.87
N GLY A 12 15.26 -22.10 13.03
CA GLY A 12 16.19 -22.71 14.00
C GLY A 12 16.98 -21.74 14.89
N GLU A 13 16.87 -20.42 14.66
CA GLU A 13 17.62 -19.41 15.43
C GLU A 13 17.16 -19.29 16.88
N LYS A 14 18.11 -18.94 17.78
CA LYS A 14 17.82 -18.74 19.21
C LYS A 14 17.27 -17.34 19.46
N ILE A 15 16.03 -17.26 19.92
CA ILE A 15 15.27 -16.03 20.12
C ILE A 15 14.78 -15.99 21.56
N ASP A 16 14.59 -14.79 22.09
CA ASP A 16 14.01 -14.63 23.42
C ASP A 16 12.51 -14.95 23.39
N LYS A 17 12.02 -15.70 24.38
CA LYS A 17 10.62 -16.14 24.47
C LYS A 17 9.62 -14.99 24.53
N GLU A 18 10.06 -13.80 24.93
CA GLU A 18 9.23 -12.60 24.99
C GLU A 18 8.88 -12.04 23.61
N TRP A 19 9.59 -12.45 22.56
CA TRP A 19 9.34 -11.96 21.21
C TRP A 19 8.07 -12.57 20.62
N GLN A 20 7.24 -11.73 20.02
CA GLN A 20 6.02 -12.13 19.29
C GLN A 20 6.36 -12.65 17.88
N TYR A 21 7.50 -12.22 17.33
CA TYR A 21 7.98 -12.57 16.00
C TYR A 21 9.47 -12.91 16.02
N CYS A 22 9.91 -13.76 15.10
CA CYS A 22 11.31 -14.09 14.90
C CYS A 22 12.04 -12.94 14.17
N PRO A 23 13.06 -12.29 14.77
CA PRO A 23 13.79 -11.21 14.11
C PRO A 23 14.58 -11.66 12.88
N PHE A 24 14.91 -12.96 12.79
CA PHE A 24 15.77 -13.49 11.74
C PHE A 24 14.99 -13.95 10.50
N CYS A 25 13.74 -14.41 10.65
CA CYS A 25 12.95 -14.94 9.53
C CYS A 25 11.50 -14.45 9.46
N GLY A 26 11.07 -13.60 10.40
CA GLY A 26 9.73 -13.00 10.41
C GLY A 26 8.59 -13.93 10.81
N ASN A 27 8.87 -15.16 11.26
CA ASN A 27 7.81 -16.08 11.70
C ASN A 27 7.17 -15.60 13.02
N TYR A 28 5.84 -15.65 13.12
CA TYR A 28 5.16 -15.49 14.40
C TYR A 28 5.54 -16.63 15.36
N LEU A 29 5.76 -16.30 16.63
CA LEU A 29 6.19 -17.25 17.66
C LEU A 29 5.02 -17.70 18.56
N ARG A 30 3.93 -16.93 18.59
CA ARG A 30 2.70 -17.24 19.33
C ARG A 30 1.47 -17.07 18.43
N GLU A 31 0.53 -18.00 18.54
CA GLU A 31 -0.84 -17.84 18.05
C GLU A 31 -1.68 -17.31 19.21
N GLU A 32 -1.74 -16.00 19.40
CA GLU A 32 -2.73 -15.40 20.30
C GLU A 32 -4.01 -15.13 19.50
N ILE A 33 -5.07 -15.85 19.84
CA ILE A 33 -6.44 -15.54 19.46
C ILE A 33 -6.80 -14.26 20.23
N ILE A 34 -6.86 -13.13 19.53
CA ILE A 34 -7.28 -11.88 20.14
C ILE A 34 -8.82 -11.86 20.18
N GLU A 35 -9.38 -12.05 21.37
CA GLU A 35 -10.77 -11.70 21.68
C GLU A 35 -10.93 -10.17 21.69
N GLU A 36 -11.74 -9.67 20.73
CA GLU A 36 -12.48 -8.40 20.55
C GLU A 36 -12.20 -7.16 21.43
N PRO A 37 -12.14 -5.92 20.85
CA PRO A 37 -13.37 -5.18 20.48
C PRO A 37 -13.29 -4.30 19.21
N PHE A 38 -12.25 -4.44 18.37
CA PHE A 38 -12.05 -3.59 17.18
C PHE A 38 -12.84 -4.07 15.94
N PHE A 39 -13.31 -5.32 15.96
CA PHE A 39 -13.91 -6.00 14.80
C PHE A 39 -15.43 -5.81 14.62
N SER A 40 -16.14 -5.23 15.59
CA SER A 40 -17.61 -5.10 15.52
C SER A 40 -18.09 -4.19 14.37
N TYR A 41 -17.30 -3.16 14.00
CA TYR A 41 -17.67 -2.24 12.92
C TYR A 41 -17.23 -2.71 11.53
N PHE A 42 -16.17 -3.52 11.43
CA PHE A 42 -15.74 -4.17 10.19
C PHE A 42 -16.50 -5.47 9.89
N GLY A 43 -16.98 -6.16 10.95
CA GLY A 43 -17.60 -7.49 10.84
C GLY A 43 -18.88 -7.50 10.01
N LYS A 44 -19.77 -6.52 10.20
CA LYS A 44 -21.02 -6.46 9.42
C LYS A 44 -20.78 -6.24 7.92
N THR A 45 -19.80 -5.39 7.59
CA THR A 45 -19.45 -5.09 6.19
C THR A 45 -18.77 -6.28 5.52
N PHE A 46 -17.90 -6.99 6.23
CA PHE A 46 -17.19 -8.15 5.68
C PHE A 46 -18.08 -9.37 5.51
N GLU A 47 -19.06 -9.57 6.39
CA GLU A 47 -19.94 -10.73 6.36
C GLU A 47 -20.98 -10.63 5.23
N GLU A 48 -21.44 -9.42 4.90
CA GLU A 48 -22.25 -9.12 3.72
C GLU A 48 -21.43 -9.26 2.42
N ILE A 49 -20.20 -8.73 2.39
CA ILE A 49 -19.28 -8.89 1.25
C ILE A 49 -18.96 -10.38 1.01
N LYS A 50 -18.72 -11.16 2.07
CA LYS A 50 -18.42 -12.60 1.99
C LYS A 50 -19.62 -13.39 1.47
N LYS A 51 -20.84 -13.06 1.89
CA LYS A 51 -22.08 -13.68 1.38
C LYS A 51 -22.33 -13.40 -0.09
N GLU A 52 -21.99 -12.21 -0.57
CA GLU A 52 -22.09 -11.85 -1.99
C GLU A 52 -20.97 -12.53 -2.82
N PHE A 53 -19.76 -12.63 -2.26
CA PHE A 53 -18.62 -13.31 -2.89
C PHE A 53 -18.86 -14.83 -3.07
N ASP A 54 -19.40 -15.49 -2.04
CA ASP A 54 -19.74 -16.92 -2.08
C ASP A 54 -20.87 -17.23 -3.07
N LYS A 55 -21.79 -16.28 -3.32
CA LYS A 55 -22.85 -16.41 -4.34
C LYS A 55 -22.34 -16.17 -5.77
N MET A 56 -21.33 -15.32 -5.96
CA MET A 56 -20.73 -15.05 -7.28
C MET A 56 -19.77 -16.14 -7.75
N PHE A 57 -19.19 -16.93 -6.84
CA PHE A 57 -18.20 -17.96 -7.16
C PHE A 57 -18.71 -19.38 -6.83
N GLU A 58 -19.65 -19.88 -7.63
CA GLU A 58 -19.88 -21.34 -7.77
C GLU A 58 -18.74 -22.05 -8.54
N PHE A 59 -17.65 -21.36 -8.83
CA PHE A 59 -16.43 -21.99 -9.30
C PHE A 59 -15.73 -22.64 -8.09
N LYS A 60 -15.64 -23.97 -8.09
CA LYS A 60 -14.69 -24.72 -7.25
C LYS A 60 -13.27 -24.26 -7.59
N LEU A 61 -12.84 -23.14 -7.02
CA LEU A 61 -11.45 -22.76 -7.01
C LEU A 61 -10.71 -23.86 -6.23
N PRO A 62 -9.63 -24.43 -6.79
CA PRO A 62 -8.78 -25.29 -5.98
C PRO A 62 -8.37 -24.49 -4.75
N LYS A 63 -8.36 -25.16 -3.58
CA LYS A 63 -7.81 -24.58 -2.36
C LYS A 63 -6.36 -24.21 -2.65
N ILE A 64 -6.13 -22.97 -3.06
CA ILE A 64 -4.81 -22.39 -3.05
C ILE A 64 -4.62 -22.02 -1.58
N ASP A 65 -3.92 -22.90 -0.86
CA ASP A 65 -3.34 -22.52 0.43
C ASP A 65 -2.33 -21.42 0.13
N VAL A 66 -2.79 -20.17 0.16
CA VAL A 66 -1.92 -19.01 0.07
C VAL A 66 -1.30 -18.83 1.45
N ASP A 67 -0.32 -19.67 1.77
CA ASP A 67 0.77 -19.21 2.61
C ASP A 67 1.29 -17.93 1.93
N PHE A 68 1.25 -16.79 2.61
CA PHE A 68 1.97 -15.60 2.19
C PHE A 68 3.36 -15.60 2.87
N PRO A 69 4.35 -16.38 2.38
CA PRO A 69 5.72 -16.11 2.73
C PRO A 69 6.09 -14.78 2.06
N SER A 70 6.85 -13.99 2.79
CA SER A 70 7.56 -12.80 2.32
C SER A 70 7.96 -12.94 0.83
N PHE A 71 7.29 -12.20 -0.06
CA PHE A 71 7.53 -12.23 -1.51
C PHE A 71 8.91 -11.61 -1.81
N SER A 72 9.95 -12.38 -1.54
CA SER A 72 11.32 -12.13 -1.98
C SER A 72 11.47 -12.87 -3.30
N GLY A 73 11.68 -12.14 -4.39
CA GLY A 73 11.76 -12.75 -5.71
C GLY A 73 12.21 -11.78 -6.80
N ILE A 74 12.46 -12.33 -7.99
CA ILE A 74 12.89 -11.58 -9.17
C ILE A 74 11.90 -11.92 -10.28
N ARG A 75 11.24 -10.91 -10.85
CA ARG A 75 10.43 -11.02 -12.07
C ARG A 75 11.29 -10.55 -13.24
N VAL A 76 11.52 -11.45 -14.18
CA VAL A 76 12.13 -11.15 -15.48
C VAL A 76 11.04 -11.26 -16.54
N THR A 77 10.87 -10.21 -17.33
CA THR A 77 9.92 -10.19 -18.45
C THR A 77 10.71 -10.00 -19.74
N ILE A 78 10.58 -10.95 -20.66
CA ILE A 78 11.19 -10.90 -21.98
C ILE A 78 10.08 -10.76 -23.01
N THR A 79 10.08 -9.67 -23.75
CA THR A 79 9.12 -9.43 -24.84
C THR A 79 9.86 -9.48 -26.16
N SER A 80 9.52 -10.45 -27.01
CA SER A 80 10.08 -10.62 -28.35
C SER A 80 9.01 -10.44 -29.41
N LYS A 81 9.29 -9.61 -30.43
CA LYS A 81 8.46 -9.44 -31.63
C LYS A 81 9.30 -9.80 -32.85
N SER A 82 8.68 -10.43 -33.85
CA SER A 82 9.39 -10.88 -35.05
C SER A 82 10.10 -9.72 -35.74
N GLY A 83 11.40 -9.88 -36.02
CA GLY A 83 12.25 -8.85 -36.63
C GLY A 83 12.85 -7.80 -35.69
N GLU A 84 12.49 -7.80 -34.40
CA GLU A 84 13.00 -6.84 -33.40
C GLU A 84 13.83 -7.54 -32.32
N LYS A 85 14.78 -6.81 -31.71
CA LYS A 85 15.56 -7.34 -30.58
C LYS A 85 14.66 -7.48 -29.34
N PRO A 86 14.79 -8.57 -28.56
CA PRO A 86 13.95 -8.79 -27.39
C PRO A 86 14.18 -7.71 -26.33
N LYS A 87 13.08 -7.21 -25.76
CA LYS A 87 13.09 -6.26 -24.64
C LYS A 87 13.06 -7.05 -23.33
N ILE A 88 14.02 -6.77 -22.44
CA ILE A 88 14.13 -7.42 -21.13
C ILE A 88 13.81 -6.38 -20.05
N ASP A 89 12.86 -6.69 -19.18
CA ASP A 89 12.54 -5.93 -17.96
C ASP A 89 12.80 -6.80 -16.73
N VAL A 90 13.42 -6.23 -15.70
CA VAL A 90 13.71 -6.94 -14.45
C VAL A 90 13.21 -6.12 -13.26
N LYS A 91 12.34 -6.74 -12.46
CA LYS A 91 11.82 -6.19 -11.20
C LYS A 91 12.16 -7.13 -10.06
N THR A 92 12.61 -6.59 -8.95
CA THR A 92 12.94 -7.37 -7.76
C THR A 92 12.06 -6.98 -6.58
N TYR A 93 11.86 -7.92 -5.67
CA TYR A 93 10.98 -7.79 -4.51
C TYR A 93 11.68 -8.31 -3.25
N GLY A 94 11.26 -7.80 -2.09
CA GLY A 94 11.81 -8.19 -0.79
C GLY A 94 13.33 -7.98 -0.71
N ASN A 95 14.04 -8.99 -0.22
CA ASN A 95 15.50 -8.93 0.01
C ASN A 95 16.33 -8.74 -1.27
N TYR A 96 15.74 -8.96 -2.45
CA TYR A 96 16.41 -8.78 -3.72
C TYR A 96 16.40 -7.32 -4.22
N LYS A 97 15.62 -6.44 -3.59
CA LYS A 97 15.49 -5.03 -4.02
C LYS A 97 16.83 -4.29 -4.06
N LYS A 98 17.69 -4.55 -3.06
CA LYS A 98 19.04 -3.98 -2.96
C LYS A 98 19.98 -4.37 -4.11
N TYR A 99 19.68 -5.44 -4.84
CA TYR A 99 20.50 -5.89 -5.97
C TYR A 99 19.95 -5.45 -7.34
N GLU A 100 18.78 -4.81 -7.39
CA GLU A 100 18.16 -4.38 -8.66
C GLU A 100 19.05 -3.48 -9.52
N PRO A 101 19.77 -2.48 -8.96
CA PRO A 101 20.66 -1.62 -9.75
C PRO A 101 21.80 -2.41 -10.39
N GLU A 102 22.40 -3.34 -9.65
CA GLU A 102 23.50 -4.17 -10.13
C GLU A 102 23.04 -5.16 -11.20
N ILE A 103 21.85 -5.77 -11.01
CA ILE A 103 21.24 -6.68 -11.99
C ILE A 103 20.94 -5.94 -13.29
N LYS A 104 20.33 -4.74 -13.23
CA LYS A 104 20.05 -3.92 -14.42
C LYS A 104 21.32 -3.50 -15.15
N LYS A 105 22.36 -3.11 -14.41
CA LYS A 105 23.68 -2.76 -14.96
C LYS A 105 24.32 -3.94 -15.70
N ARG A 106 24.32 -5.14 -15.10
CA ARG A 106 24.87 -6.37 -15.73
C ARG A 106 24.10 -6.78 -16.98
N LEU A 107 22.79 -6.51 -17.03
CA LEU A 107 21.93 -6.84 -18.18
C LEU A 107 21.92 -5.76 -19.28
N GLY A 108 22.69 -4.68 -19.12
CA GLY A 108 22.73 -3.58 -20.11
C GLY A 108 21.40 -2.84 -20.25
N ILE A 109 20.50 -2.97 -19.27
CA ILE A 109 19.22 -2.27 -19.24
C ILE A 109 19.51 -0.82 -18.85
N LYS A 110 19.10 0.13 -19.70
CA LYS A 110 19.19 1.56 -19.37
C LYS A 110 18.43 1.79 -18.06
N ILE A 111 19.17 2.11 -17.00
CA ILE A 111 18.58 2.61 -15.77
C ILE A 111 17.92 3.93 -16.17
N PRO A 112 16.60 4.10 -16.01
CA PRO A 112 16.02 5.43 -16.16
C PRO A 112 16.71 6.31 -15.13
N VAL A 113 17.62 7.16 -15.61
CA VAL A 113 18.18 8.25 -14.82
C VAL A 113 17.05 9.24 -14.68
N GLU A 114 16.32 9.10 -13.58
CA GLU A 114 15.72 10.15 -12.78
C GLU A 114 15.25 9.49 -11.48
N GLU A 115 16.22 9.13 -10.64
CA GLU A 115 16.13 9.61 -9.27
C GLU A 115 16.38 11.11 -9.37
N VAL A 116 15.36 11.87 -9.80
CA VAL A 116 15.15 13.11 -9.07
C VAL A 116 14.88 12.56 -7.68
N GLU A 117 15.85 12.69 -6.79
CA GLU A 117 15.55 12.88 -5.40
C GLU A 117 14.55 14.05 -5.40
N SER A 118 13.26 13.76 -5.63
CA SER A 118 12.23 14.60 -5.08
C SER A 118 12.56 14.47 -3.62
N GLU A 119 13.20 15.51 -3.07
CA GLU A 119 13.45 15.62 -1.64
C GLU A 119 12.15 15.13 -0.99
N GLU A 120 12.15 13.88 -0.53
CA GLU A 120 11.04 13.37 0.23
C GLU A 120 11.16 14.22 1.47
N LYS A 121 10.39 15.31 1.52
CA LYS A 121 10.29 16.15 2.69
C LYS A 121 9.90 15.19 3.80
N GLU A 122 10.87 14.75 4.58
CA GLU A 122 10.67 13.81 5.67
C GLU A 122 9.79 14.54 6.68
N ALA A 123 8.48 14.32 6.55
CA ALA A 123 7.53 14.88 7.48
C ALA A 123 7.77 14.21 8.83
N LYS A 124 7.96 15.03 9.86
CA LYS A 124 8.27 14.55 11.21
C LYS A 124 7.08 13.80 11.84
N ILE A 125 5.87 14.07 11.37
CA ILE A 125 4.60 13.53 11.90
C ILE A 125 3.62 13.34 10.74
N THR A 126 2.98 12.16 10.67
CA THR A 126 1.89 11.87 9.74
C THR A 126 0.56 11.89 10.50
N GLU A 127 -0.40 12.71 10.05
CA GLU A 127 -1.72 12.85 10.66
C GLU A 127 -2.81 12.49 9.64
N GLU A 128 -3.88 11.82 10.07
CA GLU A 128 -5.10 11.66 9.28
C GLU A 128 -6.06 12.81 9.60
N VAL A 129 -6.64 13.46 8.59
CA VAL A 129 -7.61 14.55 8.80
C VAL A 129 -9.04 14.11 8.49
N PRO A 130 -10.05 14.59 9.23
CA PRO A 130 -11.44 14.33 8.86
C PRO A 130 -11.77 15.01 7.53
N PHE A 131 -12.60 14.35 6.73
CA PHE A 131 -13.12 14.87 5.46
C PHE A 131 -14.66 14.84 5.45
N GLN A 132 -15.24 15.72 4.66
CA GLN A 132 -16.68 15.77 4.40
C GLN A 132 -16.97 15.36 2.96
N ILE A 133 -18.02 14.59 2.76
CA ILE A 133 -18.52 14.23 1.44
C ILE A 133 -19.87 14.90 1.24
N ARG A 134 -20.02 15.59 0.10
CA ARG A 134 -21.28 16.17 -0.36
C ARG A 134 -21.61 15.62 -1.74
N ARG A 135 -22.89 15.46 -2.04
CA ARG A 135 -23.38 15.06 -3.37
C ARG A 135 -24.23 16.17 -3.96
N GLU A 136 -23.93 16.56 -5.17
CA GLU A 136 -24.67 17.53 -5.98
C GLU A 136 -25.03 16.88 -7.31
N GLY A 137 -26.21 16.26 -7.38
CA GLY A 137 -26.64 15.48 -8.53
C GLY A 137 -25.76 14.23 -8.73
N ARG A 138 -25.07 14.16 -9.89
CA ARG A 138 -24.09 13.10 -10.18
C ARG A 138 -22.68 13.42 -9.66
N LYS A 139 -22.43 14.66 -9.22
CA LYS A 139 -21.11 15.07 -8.74
C LYS A 139 -20.99 14.74 -7.26
N LYS A 140 -19.88 14.12 -6.87
CA LYS A 140 -19.49 13.93 -5.48
C LYS A 140 -18.31 14.84 -5.16
N ILE A 141 -18.45 15.61 -4.10
CA ILE A 141 -17.49 16.64 -3.69
C ILE A 141 -16.93 16.21 -2.34
N ILE A 142 -15.61 16.02 -2.28
CA ILE A 142 -14.91 15.68 -1.04
C ILE A 142 -14.13 16.90 -0.58
N GLU A 143 -14.29 17.27 0.68
CA GLU A 143 -13.66 18.44 1.28
C GLU A 143 -12.88 18.06 2.52
N MET A 144 -11.63 18.52 2.63
CA MET A 144 -10.82 18.31 3.84
C MET A 144 -9.98 19.55 4.16
N ASN A 145 -9.74 19.79 5.44
CA ASN A 145 -8.87 20.85 5.90
C ASN A 145 -7.46 20.29 6.09
N LEU A 146 -6.47 20.94 5.46
CA LEU A 146 -5.06 20.58 5.48
C LEU A 146 -4.22 21.75 6.00
N PRO A 147 -4.25 22.03 7.32
CA PRO A 147 -3.56 23.18 7.88
C PRO A 147 -2.08 23.25 7.51
N GLY A 148 -1.61 24.41 7.08
CA GLY A 148 -0.22 24.61 6.68
C GLY A 148 0.16 24.09 5.29
N VAL A 149 -0.76 23.47 4.54
CA VAL A 149 -0.55 23.12 3.12
C VAL A 149 -0.98 24.30 2.25
N LYS A 150 -0.01 24.95 1.61
CA LYS A 150 -0.23 26.22 0.89
C LYS A 150 -0.48 26.05 -0.60
N GLU A 151 0.14 25.05 -1.21
CA GLU A 151 0.16 24.90 -2.66
C GLU A 151 -0.27 23.50 -3.07
N LEU A 152 -1.03 23.40 -4.17
CA LEU A 152 -1.54 22.12 -4.67
C LEU A 152 -0.40 21.16 -5.06
N LYS A 153 0.78 21.67 -5.42
CA LYS A 153 1.98 20.85 -5.72
C LYS A 153 2.47 20.03 -4.52
N ASP A 154 2.16 20.49 -3.30
CA ASP A 154 2.48 19.77 -2.07
C ASP A 154 1.38 18.73 -1.72
N VAL A 155 0.41 18.50 -2.60
CA VAL A 155 -0.63 17.48 -2.48
C VAL A 155 -0.48 16.45 -3.60
N LYS A 156 -0.27 15.19 -3.23
CA LYS A 156 -0.27 14.03 -4.13
C LYS A 156 -1.62 13.31 -3.98
N ILE A 157 -2.37 13.21 -5.08
CA ILE A 157 -3.64 12.50 -5.13
C ILE A 157 -3.51 11.33 -6.10
N LYS A 158 -3.86 10.14 -5.63
CA LYS A 158 -3.78 8.92 -6.43
C LYS A 158 -5.09 8.17 -6.36
N LYS A 159 -5.75 8.01 -7.51
CA LYS A 159 -6.88 7.10 -7.64
C LYS A 159 -6.41 5.66 -7.60
N LEU A 160 -7.08 4.85 -6.78
CA LEU A 160 -6.99 3.40 -6.69
C LEU A 160 -8.31 2.81 -7.19
N SER A 161 -8.40 1.48 -7.27
CA SER A 161 -9.59 0.81 -7.82
C SER A 161 -10.89 1.17 -7.08
N GLN A 162 -10.85 1.32 -5.75
CA GLN A 162 -12.03 1.58 -4.91
C GLN A 162 -11.79 2.70 -3.89
N SER A 163 -10.72 3.48 -4.06
CA SER A 163 -10.39 4.58 -3.16
C SER A 163 -9.53 5.64 -3.83
N ILE A 164 -9.42 6.79 -3.17
CA ILE A 164 -8.49 7.86 -3.51
C ILE A 164 -7.55 8.01 -2.33
N GLU A 165 -6.26 7.88 -2.59
CA GLU A 165 -5.20 8.17 -1.63
C GLU A 165 -4.80 9.64 -1.78
N VAL A 166 -4.87 10.39 -0.68
CA VAL A 166 -4.45 11.79 -0.59
C VAL A 166 -3.27 11.87 0.37
N ARG A 167 -2.14 12.35 -0.12
CA ARG A 167 -0.98 12.72 0.69
C ARG A 167 -0.74 14.21 0.55
N ALA A 168 -0.68 14.96 1.64
CA ALA A 168 -0.33 16.37 1.59
C ALA A 168 0.82 16.69 2.53
N TYR A 169 1.69 17.62 2.15
CA TYR A 169 2.90 17.94 2.89
C TYR A 169 2.90 19.42 3.27
N SER A 170 3.08 19.68 4.56
CA SER A 170 3.45 21.00 5.09
C SER A 170 4.94 20.98 5.47
N LYS A 171 5.45 22.07 6.06
CA LYS A 171 6.86 22.13 6.49
C LYS A 171 7.21 21.08 7.55
N ASP A 172 6.29 20.78 8.46
CA ASP A 172 6.55 19.91 9.63
C ASP A 172 5.60 18.71 9.74
N LYS A 173 4.52 18.66 8.94
CA LYS A 173 3.50 17.61 8.97
C LYS A 173 3.22 17.04 7.60
N ALA A 174 2.96 15.73 7.54
CA ALA A 174 2.32 15.09 6.41
C ALA A 174 0.89 14.71 6.79
N TYR A 175 -0.01 14.81 5.83
CA TYR A 175 -1.37 14.33 5.93
C TYR A 175 -1.53 13.11 5.06
N PHE A 176 -2.21 12.08 5.58
CA PHE A 176 -2.54 10.88 4.82
C PHE A 176 -4.02 10.54 5.00
N ASN A 177 -4.72 10.40 3.88
CA ASN A 177 -6.13 10.03 3.85
C ASN A 177 -6.40 9.01 2.75
N LEU A 178 -7.25 8.04 3.05
CA LEU A 178 -7.74 7.06 2.09
C LEU A 178 -9.27 7.17 2.01
N ILE A 179 -9.78 7.71 0.91
CA ILE A 179 -11.20 8.02 0.75
C ILE A 179 -11.85 6.97 -0.15
N PRO A 180 -12.85 6.21 0.30
CA PRO A 180 -13.52 5.22 -0.55
C PRO A 180 -14.31 5.90 -1.67
N ILE A 181 -14.24 5.32 -2.87
CA ILE A 181 -14.98 5.75 -4.06
C ILE A 181 -15.77 4.58 -4.65
N GLU A 182 -16.86 4.89 -5.34
CA GLU A 182 -17.68 3.92 -6.06
C GLU A 182 -17.06 3.59 -7.42
N ASP A 183 -17.38 2.40 -7.93
CA ASP A 183 -16.90 1.96 -9.25
C ASP A 183 -17.41 2.92 -10.33
N GLY A 184 -16.47 3.45 -11.12
CA GLY A 184 -16.75 4.40 -12.19
C GLY A 184 -16.61 5.88 -11.80
N GLU A 185 -16.46 6.22 -10.51
CA GLU A 185 -16.18 7.60 -10.09
C GLU A 185 -14.77 8.02 -10.58
N GLU A 186 -14.68 9.09 -11.36
CA GLU A 186 -13.43 9.66 -11.86
C GLU A 186 -13.13 11.02 -11.22
N ILE A 187 -11.85 11.31 -10.97
CA ILE A 187 -11.43 12.63 -10.50
C ILE A 187 -11.50 13.61 -11.66
N VAL A 188 -12.50 14.50 -11.63
CA VAL A 188 -12.68 15.52 -12.68
C VAL A 188 -11.93 16.82 -12.37
N ASN A 189 -11.78 17.17 -11.09
CA ASN A 189 -11.05 18.37 -10.69
C ASN A 189 -10.54 18.29 -9.24
N THR A 190 -9.56 19.12 -8.92
CA THR A 190 -9.04 19.30 -7.56
C THR A 190 -8.66 20.76 -7.34
N GLU A 191 -9.07 21.33 -6.21
CA GLU A 191 -8.74 22.71 -5.83
C GLU A 191 -8.21 22.77 -4.39
N LEU A 192 -7.22 23.62 -4.15
CA LEU A 192 -6.75 23.96 -2.81
C LEU A 192 -6.95 25.47 -2.61
N LYS A 193 -7.81 25.85 -1.66
CA LYS A 193 -8.08 27.27 -1.32
C LYS A 193 -8.15 27.41 0.20
N ASN A 194 -7.42 28.38 0.75
CA ASN A 194 -7.40 28.65 2.20
C ASN A 194 -7.15 27.37 3.03
N GLU A 195 -6.16 26.57 2.64
CA GLU A 195 -5.81 25.29 3.29
C GLU A 195 -6.92 24.22 3.24
N LYS A 196 -7.98 24.45 2.45
CA LYS A 196 -9.06 23.49 2.21
C LYS A 196 -8.88 22.85 0.84
N LEU A 197 -8.73 21.53 0.82
CA LEU A 197 -8.68 20.72 -0.39
C LEU A 197 -10.10 20.28 -0.75
N THR A 198 -10.49 20.51 -2.00
CA THR A 198 -11.74 20.07 -2.58
C THR A 198 -11.46 19.17 -3.79
N ILE A 199 -11.97 17.93 -3.76
CA ILE A 199 -11.85 16.95 -4.83
C ILE A 199 -13.23 16.74 -5.43
N TYR A 200 -13.35 16.87 -6.75
CA TYR A 200 -14.59 16.68 -7.48
C TYR A 200 -14.54 15.34 -8.22
N LEU A 201 -15.57 14.53 -8.02
CA LEU A 201 -15.79 13.23 -8.65
C LEU A 201 -17.06 13.25 -9.49
N GLU A 202 -17.03 12.57 -10.63
CA GLU A 202 -18.18 12.31 -11.51
C GLU A 202 -18.23 10.85 -11.96
#